data_AF-A0A8S3ABN1-F1
#
_entry.id   AF-A0A8S3ABN1-F1
#
_cell.length_a   1.000
_cell.length_b   1.000
_cell.length_c   1.000
_cell.angle_alpha   90.00
_cell.angle_beta   90.00
_cell.angle_gamma   90.00
#
_symmetry.space_group_name_H-M   'P 1'
#
loop_
_entity.id
_entity.type
_entity.pdbx_description
1 polymer ?
#
loop_
_entity_poly.entity_id
_entity_poly.type
_entity_poly.pdbx_seq_one_letter_code
_entity_poly.pdbx_strand_id
1 'polypeptide(L)'
;AKAYGVPPAMNIFVESKNDIDHVLKNLSKIPHSQSYRKKDIPERYHYKNSERIGDILLVFEPGYEILRDPRYGGKKYDLSLTHGNHGYDNRHDSMKAIFYATGPQLKQNFTLDNSSTLHNVDLFGLMCLLLNIDKCPPSNGSLENIKSFFIEPSRVANMNRSLQQTTIDFVIYSIALLGIVLIAVMAIVWSAISLRSMFAIRNSSRNNPAKNTQHNQYEFSPINRQNLSSQVDHAQV
;
A
#
# COMPACT_ATOMS: atom_id res chain seq x y z
N ALA A 1 30.70 -40.63 -26.77
CA ALA A 1 30.28 -39.38 -26.07
C ALA A 1 28.78 -39.16 -26.27
N LYS A 2 28.09 -38.67 -25.24
CA LYS A 2 26.63 -38.43 -25.24
C LYS A 2 26.35 -36.95 -25.03
N ALA A 3 25.46 -36.36 -25.82
CA ALA A 3 25.04 -34.97 -25.70
C ALA A 3 23.62 -34.88 -25.12
N TYR A 4 23.42 -33.97 -24.16
CA TYR A 4 22.16 -33.70 -23.49
C TYR A 4 21.90 -32.19 -23.45
N GLY A 5 20.62 -31.80 -23.46
CA GLY A 5 20.21 -30.40 -23.53
C GLY A 5 19.32 -30.15 -24.73
N VAL A 6 18.95 -28.89 -24.90
CA VAL A 6 18.19 -28.39 -26.04
C VAL A 6 19.02 -27.27 -26.67
N PRO A 7 19.13 -27.20 -28.01
CA PRO A 7 19.82 -26.10 -28.67
C PRO A 7 19.25 -24.75 -28.19
N PRO A 8 20.09 -23.73 -27.98
CA PRO A 8 21.45 -23.56 -28.51
C PRO A 8 22.58 -23.96 -27.55
N ALA A 9 22.30 -24.64 -26.43
CA ALA A 9 23.32 -25.03 -25.46
C ALA A 9 23.24 -26.52 -25.09
N MET A 10 24.35 -27.24 -25.25
CA MET A 10 24.43 -28.69 -25.09
C MET A 10 25.54 -29.08 -24.10
N ASN A 11 25.21 -29.96 -23.16
CA ASN A 11 26.17 -30.61 -22.28
C ASN A 11 26.61 -31.94 -22.91
N ILE A 12 27.91 -32.14 -23.05
CA ILE A 12 28.50 -33.35 -23.63
C ILE A 12 29.26 -34.11 -22.55
N PHE A 13 28.92 -35.38 -22.38
CA PHE A 13 29.56 -36.33 -21.47
C PHE A 13 30.42 -37.28 -22.29
N VAL A 14 31.72 -37.30 -22.00
CA VAL A 14 32.64 -38.23 -22.66
C VAL A 14 32.70 -39.53 -21.88
N GLU A 15 32.90 -40.65 -22.58
CA GLU A 15 33.02 -41.97 -21.94
C GLU A 15 34.37 -42.11 -21.23
N SER A 16 35.44 -41.62 -21.86
CA SER A 16 36.77 -41.50 -21.29
C SER A 16 37.20 -40.04 -21.21
N LYS A 17 37.73 -39.62 -20.06
CA LYS A 17 38.24 -38.23 -19.88
C LYS A 17 39.46 -37.93 -20.76
N ASN A 18 40.18 -38.96 -21.21
CA ASN A 18 41.30 -38.81 -22.14
C ASN A 18 40.84 -38.34 -23.53
N ASP A 19 39.57 -38.52 -23.88
CA ASP A 19 39.03 -38.15 -25.19
C ASP A 19 38.56 -36.70 -25.26
N ILE A 20 38.55 -35.94 -24.15
CA ILE A 20 38.03 -34.57 -24.10
C ILE A 20 38.72 -33.68 -25.12
N ASP A 21 40.06 -33.74 -25.20
CA ASP A 21 40.86 -32.97 -26.17
C ASP A 21 40.49 -33.27 -27.62
N HIS A 22 40.32 -34.55 -27.94
CA HIS A 22 39.93 -34.99 -29.27
C HIS A 22 38.51 -34.53 -29.63
N VAL A 23 37.57 -34.61 -28.69
CA VAL A 23 36.19 -34.13 -28.87
C VAL A 23 36.17 -32.61 -29.07
N LEU A 24 36.86 -31.84 -28.23
CA LEU A 24 36.96 -30.38 -28.36
C LEU A 24 37.55 -29.96 -29.71
N LYS A 25 38.60 -30.62 -30.18
CA LYS A 25 39.21 -30.35 -31.50
C LYS A 25 38.23 -30.56 -32.65
N ASN A 26 37.28 -31.48 -32.51
CA ASN A 26 36.26 -31.70 -33.53
C ASN A 26 35.12 -30.68 -33.41
N LEU A 27 34.71 -30.33 -32.19
CA LEU A 27 33.70 -29.30 -31.94
C LEU A 27 34.15 -27.91 -32.37
N SER A 28 35.44 -27.58 -32.26
CA SER A 28 35.99 -26.28 -32.67
C SER A 28 35.90 -26.02 -34.18
N LYS A 29 35.54 -27.04 -34.98
CA LYS A 29 35.32 -26.91 -36.43
C LYS A 29 33.90 -26.46 -36.75
N ILE A 30 32.99 -26.46 -35.77
CA ILE A 30 31.59 -26.04 -35.95
C ILE A 30 31.57 -24.50 -35.90
N PRO A 31 31.15 -23.82 -36.98
CA PRO A 31 31.10 -22.36 -37.01
C PRO A 31 30.04 -21.83 -36.04
N HIS A 32 30.21 -20.57 -35.60
CA HIS A 32 29.29 -19.89 -34.67
C HIS A 32 29.05 -20.65 -33.36
N SER A 33 30.03 -21.45 -32.95
CA SER A 33 29.97 -22.23 -31.73
C SER A 33 31.22 -22.03 -30.89
N GLN A 34 31.05 -22.20 -29.58
CA GLN A 34 32.14 -22.22 -28.63
C GLN A 34 31.98 -23.43 -27.73
N SER A 35 33.08 -24.16 -27.54
CA SER A 35 33.13 -25.31 -26.64
C SER A 35 34.07 -25.04 -25.48
N TYR A 36 33.63 -25.39 -24.28
CA TYR A 36 34.36 -25.19 -23.04
C TYR A 36 34.50 -26.53 -22.34
N ARG A 37 35.68 -26.85 -21.79
CA ARG A 37 35.71 -27.86 -20.72
C ARG A 37 34.94 -27.31 -19.54
N LYS A 38 34.36 -28.21 -18.74
CA LYS A 38 33.67 -27.83 -17.49
C LYS A 38 34.45 -26.81 -16.64
N LYS A 39 35.74 -27.04 -16.44
CA LYS A 39 36.62 -26.14 -15.65
C LYS A 39 36.84 -24.76 -16.29
N ASP A 40 36.74 -24.68 -17.62
CA ASP A 40 37.03 -23.48 -18.42
C ASP A 40 35.75 -22.70 -18.75
N ILE A 41 34.57 -23.18 -18.32
CA ILE A 41 33.32 -22.42 -18.45
C ILE A 41 33.46 -21.08 -17.69
N PRO A 42 33.08 -19.95 -18.31
CA PRO A 42 33.22 -18.64 -17.68
C PRO A 42 32.53 -18.57 -16.32
N GLU A 43 33.23 -18.06 -15.30
CA GLU A 43 32.69 -17.97 -13.92
C GLU A 43 31.38 -17.18 -13.87
N ARG A 44 31.28 -16.12 -14.68
CA ARG A 44 30.07 -15.28 -14.80
C ARG A 44 28.78 -16.03 -15.16
N TYR A 45 28.89 -17.24 -15.74
CA TYR A 45 27.70 -18.05 -16.01
C TYR A 45 27.14 -18.68 -14.73
N HIS A 46 27.92 -18.76 -13.65
CA HIS A 46 27.57 -19.46 -12.42
C HIS A 46 27.03 -20.87 -12.67
N TYR A 47 27.55 -21.53 -13.70
CA TYR A 47 26.99 -22.77 -14.24
C TYR A 47 27.81 -24.00 -13.88
N LYS A 48 29.15 -23.90 -13.89
CA LYS A 48 30.06 -25.05 -13.91
C LYS A 48 30.13 -25.88 -12.62
N ASN A 49 29.74 -25.31 -11.48
CA ASN A 49 29.89 -25.89 -10.15
C ASN A 49 28.73 -26.83 -9.78
N SER A 50 28.36 -27.74 -10.70
CA SER A 50 27.35 -28.76 -10.46
C SER A 50 27.76 -30.07 -11.13
N GLU A 51 27.56 -31.20 -10.46
CA GLU A 51 27.87 -32.54 -10.98
C GLU A 51 27.08 -32.86 -12.25
N ARG A 52 25.92 -32.22 -12.43
CA ARG A 52 25.04 -32.41 -13.59
C ARG A 52 25.55 -31.72 -14.86
N ILE A 53 26.56 -30.84 -14.75
CA ILE A 53 27.18 -30.22 -15.92
C ILE A 53 28.14 -31.20 -16.58
N GLY A 54 28.00 -31.33 -17.89
CA GLY A 54 28.81 -32.22 -18.72
C GLY A 54 30.29 -31.86 -18.71
N ASP A 55 31.10 -32.75 -19.26
CA ASP A 55 32.55 -32.56 -19.38
C ASP A 55 32.91 -31.40 -20.31
N ILE A 56 32.06 -31.21 -21.32
CA ILE A 56 32.15 -30.14 -22.29
C ILE A 56 30.79 -29.44 -22.38
N LEU A 57 30.80 -28.12 -22.33
CA LEU A 57 29.66 -27.28 -22.68
C LEU A 57 29.86 -26.75 -24.10
N LEU A 58 28.94 -27.03 -25.00
CA LEU A 58 28.88 -26.46 -26.34
C LEU A 58 27.77 -25.41 -26.38
N VAL A 59 28.10 -24.19 -26.75
CA VAL A 59 27.15 -23.07 -26.91
C VAL A 59 27.26 -22.49 -28.31
N PHE A 60 26.19 -21.86 -28.78
CA PHE A 60 26.15 -21.19 -30.08
C PHE A 60 25.92 -19.68 -29.91
N GLU A 61 26.32 -18.91 -30.93
CA GLU A 61 25.99 -17.49 -31.06
C GLU A 61 24.50 -17.30 -31.38
N PRO A 62 23.87 -16.17 -31.00
CA PRO A 62 22.48 -15.88 -31.34
C PRO A 62 22.18 -16.06 -32.83
N GLY A 63 21.10 -16.77 -33.13
CA GLY A 63 20.68 -17.09 -34.50
C GLY A 63 21.23 -18.41 -35.04
N TYR A 64 22.11 -19.08 -34.30
CA TYR A 64 22.66 -20.38 -34.66
C TYR A 64 22.28 -21.44 -33.63
N GLU A 65 21.93 -22.63 -34.11
CA GLU A 65 21.64 -23.78 -33.28
C GLU A 65 22.11 -25.07 -33.93
N ILE A 66 22.22 -26.13 -33.14
CA ILE A 66 22.57 -27.46 -33.64
C ILE A 66 21.34 -28.34 -33.74
N LEU A 67 21.08 -28.87 -34.93
CA LEU A 67 20.04 -29.86 -35.13
C LEU A 67 20.67 -31.25 -35.28
N ARG A 68 20.07 -32.23 -34.61
CA ARG A 68 20.46 -33.61 -34.81
C ARG A 68 19.91 -34.07 -36.15
N ASP A 69 20.78 -34.66 -36.97
CA ASP A 69 20.38 -35.19 -38.27
C ASP A 69 19.32 -36.30 -38.10
N PRO A 70 18.18 -36.23 -38.83
CA PRO A 70 17.10 -37.22 -38.74
C PRO A 70 17.56 -38.66 -38.97
N ARG A 71 18.61 -38.88 -39.79
CA ARG A 71 19.20 -40.21 -40.05
C ARG A 71 19.79 -40.85 -38.79
N TYR A 72 20.13 -40.04 -37.79
CA TYR A 72 20.73 -40.48 -36.54
C TYR A 72 19.79 -40.26 -35.35
N GLY A 73 18.48 -40.27 -35.59
CA GLY A 73 17.45 -40.14 -34.54
C GLY A 73 17.11 -38.70 -34.16
N GLY A 74 17.46 -37.72 -35.01
CA GLY A 74 16.95 -36.36 -34.89
C GLY A 74 15.48 -36.25 -35.30
N LYS A 75 14.79 -35.21 -34.81
CA LYS A 75 13.47 -34.85 -35.35
C LYS A 75 13.66 -34.19 -36.71
N LYS A 76 12.80 -34.49 -37.69
CA LYS A 76 12.68 -33.66 -38.89
C LYS A 76 12.25 -32.27 -38.44
N TYR A 77 13.16 -31.31 -38.54
CA TYR A 77 12.89 -29.93 -38.21
C TYR A 77 12.29 -29.24 -39.43
N ASP A 78 11.11 -28.67 -39.25
CA ASP A 78 10.53 -27.77 -40.24
C ASP A 78 11.06 -26.36 -39.96
N LEU A 79 12.05 -25.95 -40.75
CA LEU A 79 12.67 -24.63 -40.66
C LEU A 79 11.67 -23.50 -40.96
N SER A 80 10.51 -23.79 -41.55
CA SER A 80 9.45 -22.80 -41.77
C SER A 80 8.63 -22.46 -40.53
N LEU A 81 8.78 -23.22 -39.44
CA LEU A 81 8.01 -23.04 -38.20
C LEU A 81 8.81 -22.39 -37.07
N THR A 82 10.13 -22.27 -37.19
CA THR A 82 11.01 -21.84 -36.08
C THR A 82 11.54 -20.43 -36.35
N HIS A 83 10.84 -19.41 -35.84
CA HIS A 83 11.16 -17.99 -36.09
C HIS A 83 12.01 -17.34 -34.99
N GLY A 84 12.25 -18.03 -33.87
CA GLY A 84 13.05 -17.53 -32.76
C GLY A 84 13.42 -18.65 -31.78
N ASN A 85 14.54 -18.47 -31.07
CA ASN A 85 14.99 -19.37 -30.01
C ASN A 85 15.64 -18.54 -28.88
N HIS A 86 15.90 -19.16 -27.73
CA HIS A 86 16.49 -18.56 -26.54
C HIS A 86 17.49 -19.52 -25.87
N GLY A 87 18.13 -19.09 -24.79
CA GLY A 87 19.11 -19.92 -24.05
C GLY A 87 20.56 -19.70 -24.49
N TYR A 88 20.80 -18.66 -25.29
CA TYR A 88 22.13 -18.12 -25.57
C TYR A 88 22.74 -17.45 -24.33
N ASP A 89 23.94 -16.89 -24.49
CA ASP A 89 24.59 -16.09 -23.45
C ASP A 89 23.67 -14.97 -22.94
N ASN A 90 23.51 -14.92 -21.62
CA ASN A 90 22.64 -13.97 -20.91
C ASN A 90 23.07 -12.50 -21.05
N ARG A 91 24.24 -12.22 -21.62
CA ARG A 91 24.69 -10.85 -21.95
C ARG A 91 24.10 -10.28 -23.22
N HIS A 92 23.58 -11.11 -24.12
CA HIS A 92 22.93 -10.60 -25.33
C HIS A 92 21.66 -9.86 -24.99
N ASP A 93 21.45 -8.70 -25.62
CA ASP A 93 20.24 -7.89 -25.40
C ASP A 93 18.95 -8.65 -25.70
N SER A 94 18.99 -9.56 -26.70
CA SER A 94 17.86 -10.44 -27.03
C SER A 94 17.52 -11.46 -25.95
N MET A 95 18.42 -11.72 -24.99
CA MET A 95 18.21 -12.63 -23.86
C MET A 95 17.81 -11.92 -22.57
N LYS A 96 17.76 -10.58 -22.57
CA LYS A 96 17.31 -9.80 -21.41
C LYS A 96 15.79 -9.91 -21.27
N ALA A 97 15.33 -10.12 -20.04
CA ALA A 97 13.91 -10.15 -19.71
C ALA A 97 13.41 -8.79 -19.22
N ILE A 98 12.10 -8.57 -19.31
CA ILE A 98 11.43 -7.41 -18.73
C ILE A 98 11.10 -7.67 -17.24
N PHE A 99 11.09 -6.61 -16.45
CA PHE A 99 10.61 -6.64 -15.07
C PHE A 99 9.79 -5.38 -14.78
N TYR A 100 8.56 -5.57 -14.31
CA TYR A 100 7.67 -4.51 -13.86
C TYR A 100 7.10 -4.90 -12.51
N ALA A 101 7.00 -3.92 -11.61
CA ALA A 101 6.39 -4.10 -10.31
C ALA A 101 5.60 -2.85 -9.91
N THR A 102 4.47 -3.05 -9.26
CA THR A 102 3.65 -1.98 -8.68
C THR A 102 3.18 -2.43 -7.31
N GLY A 103 3.18 -1.52 -6.35
CA GLY A 103 2.75 -1.83 -5.00
C GLY A 103 2.97 -0.67 -4.04
N PRO A 104 2.32 -0.70 -2.87
CA PRO A 104 2.35 0.38 -1.90
C PRO A 104 3.74 0.60 -1.28
N GLN A 105 4.61 -0.41 -1.29
CA GLN A 105 5.97 -0.34 -0.76
C GLN A 105 7.02 0.10 -1.81
N LEU A 106 6.62 0.21 -3.08
CA LEU A 106 7.52 0.51 -4.20
C LEU A 106 7.37 1.98 -4.62
N LYS A 107 8.45 2.56 -5.14
CA LYS A 107 8.42 3.91 -5.73
C LYS A 107 7.55 3.89 -7.00
N GLN A 108 6.70 4.91 -7.13
CA GLN A 108 5.95 5.17 -8.35
C GLN A 108 6.80 5.92 -9.37
N ASN A 109 6.49 5.75 -10.67
CA ASN A 109 7.19 6.39 -11.79
C ASN A 109 8.72 6.23 -11.71
N PHE A 110 9.17 5.06 -11.26
CA PHE A 110 10.56 4.72 -11.12
C PHE A 110 11.00 3.82 -12.28
N THR A 111 12.04 4.25 -12.99
CA THR A 111 12.74 3.45 -13.99
C THR A 111 14.17 3.27 -13.52
N LEU A 112 14.64 2.02 -13.52
CA LEU A 112 16.02 1.72 -13.20
C LEU A 112 16.92 2.29 -14.29
N ASP A 113 17.98 3.02 -13.90
CA ASP A 113 18.95 3.53 -14.86
C ASP A 113 19.67 2.38 -15.58
N ASN A 114 20.06 2.61 -16.84
CA ASN A 114 20.77 1.67 -17.69
C ASN A 114 22.15 1.28 -17.13
N SER A 115 22.71 2.07 -16.20
CA SER A 115 23.95 1.77 -15.49
C SER A 115 23.77 0.77 -14.32
N SER A 116 22.53 0.60 -13.85
CA SER A 116 22.19 -0.29 -12.75
C SER A 116 21.78 -1.66 -13.28
N THR A 117 22.18 -2.72 -12.60
CA THR A 117 21.85 -4.09 -13.04
C THR A 117 20.90 -4.74 -12.06
N LEU A 118 19.75 -5.19 -12.58
CA LEU A 118 18.87 -6.11 -11.87
C LEU A 118 19.08 -7.51 -12.44
N HIS A 119 19.39 -8.47 -11.58
CA HIS A 119 19.49 -9.88 -11.96
C HIS A 119 18.27 -10.66 -11.43
N ASN A 120 17.87 -11.72 -12.13
CA ASN A 120 16.78 -12.58 -11.67
C ASN A 120 17.03 -13.19 -10.29
N VAL A 121 18.30 -13.40 -9.90
CA VAL A 121 18.66 -13.90 -8.57
C VAL A 121 18.32 -12.90 -7.44
N ASP A 122 18.22 -11.61 -7.75
CA ASP A 122 17.87 -10.56 -6.79
C ASP A 122 16.37 -10.58 -6.43
N LEU A 123 15.54 -11.15 -7.31
CA LEU A 123 14.08 -11.18 -7.14
C LEU A 123 13.67 -11.96 -5.89
N PHE A 124 14.44 -12.97 -5.49
CA PHE A 124 14.16 -13.70 -4.25
C PHE A 124 14.22 -12.79 -3.04
N GLY A 125 15.30 -12.01 -2.89
CA GLY A 125 15.43 -11.01 -1.83
C GLY A 125 14.33 -9.95 -1.89
N LEU A 126 13.96 -9.51 -3.10
CA LEU A 126 12.86 -8.57 -3.31
C LEU A 126 11.53 -9.10 -2.80
N MET A 127 11.15 -10.32 -3.18
CA MET A 127 9.90 -10.96 -2.72
C MET A 127 9.88 -11.12 -1.20
N CYS A 128 11.04 -11.47 -0.65
CA CYS A 128 11.22 -11.69 0.77
C CYS A 128 11.01 -10.41 1.59
N LEU A 129 11.52 -9.27 1.11
CA LEU A 129 11.23 -7.94 1.67
C LEU A 129 9.76 -7.55 1.55
N LEU A 130 9.15 -7.74 0.36
CA LEU A 130 7.75 -7.39 0.12
C LEU A 130 6.78 -8.16 1.01
N LEU A 131 7.12 -9.42 1.34
CA LEU A 131 6.33 -10.31 2.20
C LEU A 131 6.65 -10.13 3.70
N ASN A 132 7.55 -9.23 4.07
CA ASN A 132 8.03 -9.05 5.45
C ASN A 132 8.53 -10.35 6.10
N ILE A 133 9.34 -11.12 5.38
CA ILE A 133 9.98 -12.32 5.93
C ILE A 133 11.22 -11.89 6.73
N ASP A 134 11.15 -11.98 8.06
CA ASP A 134 12.22 -11.54 8.98
C ASP A 134 13.59 -12.20 8.71
N LYS A 135 13.59 -13.46 8.28
CA LYS A 135 14.79 -14.24 8.00
C LYS A 135 14.73 -14.85 6.61
N CYS A 136 15.15 -14.07 5.62
CA CYS A 136 15.29 -14.57 4.26
C CYS A 136 16.33 -15.69 4.20
N PRO A 137 16.00 -16.84 3.59
CA PRO A 137 16.97 -17.88 3.32
C PRO A 137 18.15 -17.36 2.49
N PRO A 138 19.34 -17.98 2.61
CA PRO A 138 20.49 -17.62 1.78
C PRO A 138 20.16 -17.72 0.29
N SER A 139 20.54 -16.70 -0.47
CA SER A 139 20.42 -16.66 -1.92
C SER A 139 21.64 -15.96 -2.53
N ASN A 140 21.82 -16.09 -3.84
CA ASN A 140 22.91 -15.40 -4.54
C ASN A 140 22.54 -13.98 -5.01
N GLY A 141 21.33 -13.50 -4.68
CA GLY A 141 20.91 -12.14 -5.00
C GLY A 141 21.53 -11.09 -4.07
N SER A 142 21.65 -9.86 -4.56
CA SER A 142 22.11 -8.70 -3.80
C SER A 142 20.96 -7.76 -3.48
N LEU A 143 20.75 -7.47 -2.19
CA LEU A 143 19.76 -6.49 -1.76
C LEU A 143 20.12 -5.06 -2.19
N GLU A 144 21.41 -4.79 -2.44
CA GLU A 144 21.87 -3.48 -2.91
C GLU A 144 21.26 -3.11 -4.27
N ASN A 145 21.12 -4.10 -5.16
CA ASN A 145 20.56 -3.92 -6.51
C ASN A 145 19.08 -3.51 -6.49
N ILE A 146 18.35 -3.82 -5.42
CA ILE A 146 16.89 -3.62 -5.33
C ILE A 146 16.47 -2.58 -4.28
N LYS A 147 17.41 -2.11 -3.43
CA LYS A 147 17.11 -1.16 -2.36
C LYS A 147 16.48 0.14 -2.89
N SER A 148 16.93 0.58 -4.07
CA SER A 148 16.44 1.80 -4.71
C SER A 148 14.96 1.73 -5.10
N PHE A 149 14.36 0.54 -5.16
CA PHE A 149 12.97 0.33 -5.61
C PHE A 149 11.95 0.74 -4.54
N PHE A 150 12.34 0.69 -3.27
CA PHE A 150 11.43 0.92 -2.15
C PHE A 150 11.31 2.39 -1.79
N ILE A 151 10.13 2.80 -1.33
CA ILE A 151 9.95 4.12 -0.70
C ILE A 151 10.69 4.16 0.65
N GLU A 152 11.35 5.28 0.94
CA GLU A 152 12.03 5.47 2.23
C GLU A 152 11.03 5.28 3.40
N PRO A 153 11.42 4.58 4.49
CA PRO A 153 10.54 4.31 5.64
C PRO A 153 9.89 5.57 6.22
N SER A 154 10.60 6.70 6.19
CA SER A 154 10.09 8.00 6.64
C SER A 154 8.90 8.49 5.82
N ARG A 155 8.86 8.17 4.52
CA ARG A 155 7.77 8.56 3.61
C ARG A 155 6.50 7.76 3.90
N VAL A 156 6.63 6.47 4.22
CA VAL A 156 5.52 5.61 4.66
C VAL A 156 4.96 6.11 5.99
N ALA A 157 5.83 6.37 6.96
CA ALA A 157 5.43 6.90 8.26
C ALA A 157 4.69 8.24 8.14
N ASN A 158 5.16 9.13 7.27
CA ASN A 158 4.52 10.42 7.02
C ASN A 158 3.16 10.28 6.30
N MET A 159 3.03 9.37 5.33
CA MET A 159 1.73 9.07 4.69
C MET A 159 0.73 8.51 5.69
N ASN A 160 1.14 7.53 6.51
CA ASN A 160 0.26 6.95 7.52
C ASN A 160 -0.15 7.99 8.56
N ARG A 161 0.78 8.85 9.00
CA ARG A 161 0.48 9.97 9.91
C ARG A 161 -0.49 10.96 9.27
N SER A 162 -0.35 11.28 7.98
CA SER A 162 -1.27 12.15 7.26
C SER A 162 -2.69 11.57 7.17
N LEU A 163 -2.81 10.28 6.81
CA LEU A 163 -4.11 9.60 6.75
C LEU A 163 -4.76 9.52 8.13
N GLN A 164 -3.98 9.19 9.16
CA GLN A 164 -4.44 9.16 10.54
C GLN A 164 -4.87 10.56 11.02
N GLN A 165 -4.13 11.62 10.66
CA GLN A 165 -4.48 13.00 11.00
C GLN A 165 -5.80 13.41 10.33
N THR A 166 -5.98 13.13 9.03
CA THR A 166 -7.25 13.43 8.34
C THR A 166 -8.44 12.72 8.95
N THR A 167 -8.23 11.50 9.46
CA THR A 167 -9.27 10.74 10.17
C THR A 167 -9.58 11.36 11.54
N ILE A 168 -8.55 11.74 12.30
CA ILE A 168 -8.69 12.43 13.59
C ILE A 168 -9.44 13.76 13.42
N ASP A 169 -9.07 14.56 12.41
CA ASP A 169 -9.70 15.84 12.14
C ASP A 169 -11.20 15.67 11.84
N PHE A 170 -11.57 14.67 11.02
CA PHE A 170 -12.97 14.35 10.75
C PHE A 170 -13.77 13.97 12.02
N VAL A 171 -13.16 13.20 12.92
CA VAL A 171 -13.77 12.83 14.21
C VAL A 171 -13.94 14.06 15.11
N ILE A 172 -12.94 14.95 15.19
CA ILE A 172 -13.03 16.17 15.99
C ILE A 172 -14.14 17.08 15.46
N TYR A 173 -14.20 17.31 14.14
CA TYR A 173 -15.21 18.16 13.54
C TYR A 173 -16.64 17.60 13.71
N SER A 174 -16.81 16.29 13.63
CA SER A 174 -18.11 15.66 13.86
C SER A 174 -18.56 15.77 15.33
N ILE A 175 -17.66 15.61 16.30
CA ILE A 175 -17.97 15.82 17.72
C ILE A 175 -18.30 17.29 18.00
N ALA A 176 -17.52 18.23 17.47
CA ALA A 176 -17.77 19.66 17.63
C ALA A 176 -19.14 20.06 17.06
N LEU A 177 -19.49 19.53 15.88
CA LEU A 177 -20.80 19.76 15.26
C LEU A 177 -21.95 19.22 16.14
N LEU A 178 -21.82 18.01 16.66
CA LEU A 178 -22.82 17.44 17.58
C LEU A 178 -22.97 18.29 18.85
N GLY A 179 -21.87 18.80 19.40
CA GLY A 179 -21.90 19.71 20.54
C GLY A 179 -22.64 21.02 20.25
N ILE A 180 -22.38 21.63 19.10
CA ILE A 180 -23.08 22.86 18.66
C ILE A 180 -24.58 22.60 18.50
N VAL A 181 -24.95 21.48 17.87
CA VAL A 181 -26.36 21.09 17.70
C VAL A 181 -27.04 20.88 19.05
N LEU A 182 -26.39 20.20 20.00
CA LEU A 182 -26.92 20.01 21.36
C LEU A 182 -27.16 21.33 22.08
N ILE A 183 -26.20 22.25 22.01
CA ILE A 183 -26.32 23.58 22.64
C ILE A 183 -27.49 24.35 22.02
N ALA A 184 -27.64 24.31 20.69
CA ALA A 184 -28.76 24.95 20.01
C ALA A 184 -30.12 24.36 20.44
N VAL A 185 -30.23 23.03 20.54
CA VAL A 185 -31.43 22.34 21.02
C VAL A 185 -31.75 22.74 22.47
N MET A 186 -30.74 22.74 23.35
CA MET A 186 -30.91 23.15 24.75
C MET A 186 -31.38 24.61 24.86
N ALA A 187 -30.83 25.51 24.04
CA ALA A 187 -31.24 26.91 24.00
C ALA A 187 -32.69 27.08 23.50
N ILE A 188 -33.11 26.29 22.50
CA ILE A 188 -34.49 26.28 21.99
C ILE A 188 -35.44 25.78 23.08
N VAL A 189 -35.11 24.68 23.76
CA VAL A 189 -35.93 24.12 24.85
C VAL A 189 -36.03 25.10 26.02
N TRP A 190 -34.91 25.71 26.43
CA TRP A 190 -34.88 26.72 27.49
C TRP A 190 -35.79 27.91 27.15
N SER A 191 -35.69 28.41 25.92
CA SER A 191 -36.53 29.52 25.42
C SER A 191 -38.02 29.15 25.42
N ALA A 192 -38.36 27.92 25.03
CA ALA A 192 -39.74 27.44 25.07
C ALA A 192 -40.29 27.32 26.50
N ILE A 193 -39.48 26.82 27.44
CA ILE A 193 -39.84 26.73 28.86
C ILE A 193 -40.01 28.14 29.46
N SER A 194 -39.08 29.05 29.21
CA SER A 194 -39.14 30.42 29.74
C SER A 194 -40.33 31.22 29.19
N LEU A 195 -40.69 31.02 27.92
CA LEU A 195 -41.91 31.58 27.34
C LEU A 195 -43.16 31.02 28.05
N ARG A 196 -43.25 29.70 28.26
CA ARG A 196 -44.37 29.09 28.99
C ARG A 196 -44.49 29.62 30.42
N SER A 197 -43.39 29.75 31.15
CA SER A 197 -43.42 30.31 32.51
C SER A 197 -43.85 31.78 32.51
N MET A 198 -43.39 32.59 31.55
CA MET A 198 -43.83 33.99 31.39
C MET A 198 -45.32 34.09 31.09
N PHE A 199 -45.87 33.24 30.21
CA PHE A 199 -47.30 33.18 29.93
C PHE A 199 -48.11 32.72 31.17
N ALA A 200 -47.61 31.74 31.93
CA ALA A 200 -48.25 31.28 33.16
C ALA A 200 -48.28 32.36 34.25
N ILE A 201 -47.16 33.07 34.47
CA ILE A 201 -47.08 34.21 35.42
C ILE A 201 -48.01 35.34 34.99
N ARG A 202 -48.05 35.67 33.70
CA ARG A 202 -48.95 36.69 33.14
C ARG A 202 -50.43 36.30 33.31
N ASN A 203 -50.77 35.02 33.16
CA ASN A 203 -52.14 34.53 33.37
C ASN A 203 -52.52 34.49 34.85
N SER A 204 -51.59 34.08 35.74
CA SER A 204 -51.77 34.13 37.19
C SER A 204 -51.91 35.56 37.72
N SER A 205 -51.18 36.52 37.15
CA SER A 205 -51.33 37.94 37.48
C SER A 205 -52.67 38.52 37.00
N ARG A 206 -53.25 37.99 35.92
CA ARG A 206 -54.59 38.36 35.43
C ARG A 206 -55.71 37.80 36.31
N ASN A 207 -55.52 36.61 36.89
CA ASN A 207 -56.54 35.91 37.69
C ASN A 207 -56.37 36.10 39.21
N ASN A 208 -55.60 37.09 39.66
CA ASN A 208 -55.30 37.29 41.08
C ASN A 208 -56.46 38.02 41.81
N PRO A 209 -57.18 37.36 42.75
CA PRO A 209 -58.40 37.91 43.37
C PRO A 209 -58.17 39.14 44.27
N ALA A 210 -56.93 39.41 44.69
CA ALA A 210 -56.58 40.59 45.51
C ALA A 210 -56.74 41.93 44.77
N LYS A 211 -56.82 41.94 43.43
CA LYS A 211 -57.10 43.16 42.65
C LYS A 211 -58.59 43.43 42.41
N ASN A 212 -59.47 42.47 42.73
CA ASN A 212 -60.90 42.58 42.44
C ASN A 212 -61.76 43.06 43.62
N THR A 213 -61.15 43.46 44.74
CA THR A 213 -61.86 43.81 45.99
C THR A 213 -61.86 45.30 46.34
N GLN A 214 -61.33 46.19 45.50
CA GLN A 214 -61.29 47.64 45.80
C GLN A 214 -62.37 48.51 45.13
N HIS A 215 -63.31 47.93 44.37
CA HIS A 215 -64.47 48.66 43.86
C HIS A 215 -65.76 47.96 44.26
N ASN A 216 -66.22 48.21 45.49
CA ASN A 216 -67.63 48.19 45.90
C ASN A 216 -67.70 48.28 47.42
N GLN A 217 -67.69 49.49 47.99
CA GLN A 217 -68.39 49.82 49.24
C GLN A 217 -68.32 51.34 49.47
N TYR A 218 -69.14 52.13 48.77
CA TYR A 218 -69.63 53.43 49.26
C TYR A 218 -70.96 53.77 48.56
N GLU A 219 -72.04 53.15 49.01
CA GLU A 219 -73.39 53.68 48.80
C GLU A 219 -74.27 53.23 49.97
N PHE A 220 -74.63 54.17 50.86
CA PHE A 220 -75.96 54.27 51.48
C PHE A 220 -76.10 55.59 52.28
N SER A 221 -77.00 56.45 51.79
CA SER A 221 -78.00 57.36 52.40
C SER A 221 -77.98 57.79 53.90
N PRO A 222 -78.68 58.90 54.25
CA PRO A 222 -78.19 59.99 55.12
C PRO A 222 -78.45 59.79 56.63
N ILE A 223 -77.63 60.47 57.44
CA ILE A 223 -77.79 60.54 58.90
C ILE A 223 -78.51 61.84 59.32
N ASN A 224 -79.58 61.64 60.07
CA ASN A 224 -80.41 62.63 60.73
C ASN A 224 -79.72 63.18 62.00
N ARG A 225 -79.96 64.46 62.32
CA ARG A 225 -79.44 65.14 63.52
C ARG A 225 -79.97 64.46 64.78
N GLN A 226 -79.11 64.31 65.78
CA GLN A 226 -79.29 64.96 67.09
C GLN A 226 -78.16 64.62 68.06
N ASN A 227 -77.60 65.70 68.63
CA ASN A 227 -77.37 65.91 70.06
C ASN A 227 -76.11 65.41 70.81
N LEU A 228 -75.63 66.37 71.61
CA LEU A 228 -74.82 66.33 72.83
C LEU A 228 -73.33 66.00 72.64
N SER A 229 -72.41 66.97 72.64
CA SER A 229 -71.97 67.89 73.70
C SER A 229 -71.08 67.27 74.78
N SER A 230 -69.93 67.92 74.94
CA SER A 230 -69.15 68.16 76.16
C SER A 230 -67.94 67.26 76.45
N GLN A 231 -66.95 67.98 77.01
CA GLN A 231 -65.69 67.59 77.67
C GLN A 231 -64.48 67.45 76.74
N VAL A 232 -63.60 68.45 76.58
CA VAL A 232 -62.85 69.34 77.52
C VAL A 232 -61.64 68.64 78.17
N ASP A 233 -60.47 69.12 77.72
CA ASP A 233 -59.23 69.43 78.46
C ASP A 233 -58.03 68.48 78.61
N HIS A 234 -56.88 69.15 78.38
CA HIS A 234 -55.56 69.08 79.03
C HIS A 234 -54.66 67.85 78.77
N ALA A 235 -53.33 67.95 78.68
CA ALA A 235 -52.35 69.06 78.63
C ALA A 235 -50.95 68.49 78.30
N GLN A 236 -50.07 69.38 77.79
CA GLN A 236 -48.60 69.52 77.86
C GLN A 236 -47.73 68.35 78.39
N VAL A 237 -46.54 68.05 77.85
CA VAL A 237 -45.31 68.87 77.66
C VAL A 237 -44.50 68.32 76.47
#